data_AF-A0A077PW16-F1
#
_entry.id   AF-A0A077PW16-F1
#
_cell.length_a   1.000
_cell.length_b   1.000
_cell.length_c   1.000
_cell.angle_alpha   90.00
_cell.angle_beta   90.00
_cell.angle_gamma   90.00
#
_symmetry.space_group_name_H-M   'P 1'
#
loop_
_entity.id
_entity.type
_entity.pdbx_description
1 polymer ?
#
loop_
_entity_poly.entity_id
_entity_poly.type
_entity_poly.pdbx_seq_one_letter_code
_entity_poly.pdbx_strand_id
1 'polypeptide(L)'
;MGDSTAIWFVREVGEEFHIIDYYENSGEGLRHYMKVLKDKGYIYGDHWGPHDIDNREFGADAKSRRELAREGYEIDGQKYSMIFKVVPKVGVDTGIESVREILSNCVFDEEKCSEGISHLESYRKEWDDKRGCWKDKPLHDFTSHGADGFRYFAVAKNNRKAVGAFFF
;
A
#
# COMPACT_ATOMS: atom_id res chain seq x y z
N MET A 1 -15.24 11.45 -5.31
CA MET A 1 -13.96 10.83 -4.94
C MET A 1 -14.29 9.75 -3.94
N GLY A 2 -14.30 8.49 -4.39
CA GLY A 2 -14.41 7.34 -3.49
C GLY A 2 -13.01 6.90 -3.07
N ASP A 3 -12.89 6.24 -1.93
CA ASP A 3 -11.63 5.67 -1.48
C ASP A 3 -11.23 4.50 -2.41
N SER A 4 -10.26 4.72 -3.30
CA SER A 4 -9.62 3.63 -4.03
C SER A 4 -8.66 2.85 -3.13
N THR A 5 -8.56 1.55 -3.36
CA THR A 5 -7.54 0.69 -2.75
C THR A 5 -6.51 0.33 -3.81
N ALA A 6 -5.25 0.70 -3.55
CA ALA A 6 -4.10 0.33 -4.38
C ALA A 6 -3.29 -0.79 -3.71
N ILE A 7 -2.83 -1.75 -4.51
CA ILE A 7 -2.04 -2.91 -4.09
C ILE A 7 -0.78 -2.97 -4.96
N TRP A 8 0.38 -2.90 -4.31
CA TRP A 8 1.67 -3.11 -4.93
C TRP A 8 2.20 -4.51 -4.62
N PHE A 9 2.63 -5.23 -5.65
CA PHE A 9 3.17 -6.57 -5.52
C PHE A 9 4.68 -6.51 -5.64
N VAL A 10 5.36 -6.87 -4.55
CA VAL A 10 6.81 -6.70 -4.45
C VAL A 10 7.49 -8.01 -4.11
N ARG A 11 8.58 -8.30 -4.81
CA ARG A 11 9.51 -9.39 -4.51
C ARG A 11 10.89 -8.81 -4.19
N GLU A 12 11.53 -9.30 -3.14
CA GLU A 12 12.93 -8.99 -2.85
C GLU A 12 13.84 -9.93 -3.63
N VAL A 13 14.82 -9.36 -4.34
CA VAL A 13 15.83 -10.09 -5.12
C VAL A 13 17.20 -9.50 -4.83
N GLY A 14 17.93 -10.13 -3.91
CA GLY A 14 19.19 -9.57 -3.43
C GLY A 14 18.95 -8.24 -2.72
N GLU A 15 19.52 -7.16 -3.26
CA GLU A 15 19.33 -5.78 -2.74
C GLU A 15 18.22 -5.01 -3.46
N GLU A 16 17.63 -5.59 -4.52
CA GLU A 16 16.60 -4.94 -5.32
C GLU A 16 15.18 -5.31 -4.85
N PHE A 17 14.26 -4.38 -5.10
CA PHE A 17 12.83 -4.57 -4.95
C PHE A 17 12.18 -4.66 -6.32
N HIS A 18 11.80 -5.87 -6.73
CA HIS A 18 11.11 -6.10 -7.99
C HIS A 18 9.62 -5.85 -7.78
N ILE A 19 9.10 -4.80 -8.42
CA ILE A 19 7.69 -4.42 -8.40
C ILE A 19 7.04 -5.11 -9.60
N ILE A 20 6.39 -6.24 -9.33
CA ILE A 20 6.02 -7.23 -10.35
C ILE A 20 4.57 -7.09 -10.83
N ASP A 21 3.76 -6.30 -10.12
CA ASP A 21 2.35 -6.12 -10.43
C ASP A 21 1.78 -4.91 -9.67
N TYR A 22 0.70 -4.36 -10.20
CA TYR A 22 -0.08 -3.28 -9.60
C TYR A 22 -1.56 -3.57 -9.76
N TYR A 23 -2.36 -3.23 -8.75
CA TYR A 23 -3.81 -3.28 -8.84
C TYR A 23 -4.44 -2.12 -8.09
N GLU A 24 -5.31 -1.36 -8.73
CA GLU A 24 -6.14 -0.35 -8.08
C GLU A 24 -7.60 -0.52 -8.49
N ASN A 25 -8.51 -0.35 -7.52
CA ASN A 25 -9.93 -0.21 -7.80
C ASN A 25 -10.63 0.56 -6.68
N SER A 26 -11.86 1.00 -6.93
CA SER A 26 -12.69 1.79 -6.00
C SER A 26 -14.03 1.12 -5.74
N GLY A 27 -14.61 1.38 -4.56
CA GLY A 27 -15.98 0.94 -4.23
C GLY A 27 -16.17 -0.54 -3.90
N GLU A 28 -15.09 -1.33 -3.92
CA GLU A 28 -15.11 -2.75 -3.63
C GLU A 28 -14.82 -3.06 -2.15
N GLY A 29 -15.36 -4.18 -1.66
CA GLY A 29 -15.12 -4.66 -0.28
C GLY A 29 -13.89 -5.55 -0.14
N LEU A 30 -13.48 -5.86 1.10
CA LEU A 30 -12.29 -6.68 1.39
C LEU A 30 -12.27 -8.04 0.66
N ARG A 31 -13.41 -8.72 0.55
CA ARG A 31 -13.53 -10.00 -0.16
C ARG A 31 -13.07 -9.92 -1.62
N HIS A 32 -13.37 -8.82 -2.31
CA HIS A 32 -12.96 -8.59 -3.70
C HIS A 32 -11.44 -8.56 -3.81
N TYR A 33 -10.76 -7.75 -3.01
CA TYR A 33 -9.29 -7.65 -3.03
C TYR A 33 -8.62 -8.97 -2.61
N MET A 34 -9.20 -9.71 -1.66
CA MET A 34 -8.73 -11.05 -1.32
C MET A 34 -8.86 -12.03 -2.49
N LYS A 35 -9.92 -11.93 -3.29
CA LYS A 35 -10.07 -12.72 -4.52
C LYS A 35 -9.01 -12.32 -5.55
N VAL A 36 -8.78 -11.02 -5.76
CA VAL A 36 -7.70 -10.55 -6.67
C VAL A 36 -6.35 -11.15 -6.26
N LEU A 37 -6.01 -11.09 -4.97
CA LEU A 37 -4.77 -11.69 -4.46
C LEU A 37 -4.71 -13.21 -4.72
N LYS A 38 -5.80 -13.94 -4.49
CA LYS A 38 -5.91 -15.38 -4.78
C LYS A 38 -5.74 -15.67 -6.28
N ASP A 39 -6.43 -14.93 -7.14
CA ASP A 39 -6.45 -15.15 -8.59
C ASP A 39 -5.11 -14.85 -9.25
N LYS A 40 -4.32 -13.91 -8.71
CA LYS A 40 -2.94 -13.65 -9.16
C LYS A 40 -2.02 -14.86 -8.98
N GLY A 41 -2.35 -15.78 -8.06
CA GLY A 41 -1.64 -17.06 -7.91
C GLY A 41 -0.22 -16.97 -7.36
N TYR A 42 0.20 -15.81 -6.85
CA TYR A 42 1.51 -15.66 -6.22
C TYR A 42 1.55 -16.34 -4.84
N ILE A 43 2.76 -16.74 -4.42
CA ILE A 43 3.03 -17.16 -3.05
C ILE A 43 3.41 -15.92 -2.25
N TYR A 44 2.51 -15.48 -1.37
CA TYR A 44 2.70 -14.26 -0.59
C TYR A 44 3.48 -14.51 0.70
N GLY A 45 4.37 -13.57 1.02
CA GLY A 45 5.01 -13.47 2.33
C GLY A 45 4.20 -12.58 3.28
N ASP A 46 4.57 -11.32 3.37
CA ASP A 46 3.91 -10.34 4.23
C ASP A 46 2.84 -9.52 3.47
N HIS A 47 1.66 -9.35 4.05
CA HIS A 47 0.68 -8.34 3.62
C HIS A 47 0.75 -7.12 4.54
N TRP A 48 1.00 -5.94 3.98
CA TRP A 48 1.03 -4.68 4.71
C TRP A 48 -0.21 -3.86 4.39
N GLY A 49 -0.96 -3.47 5.42
CA GLY A 49 -2.16 -2.66 5.33
C GLY A 49 -1.98 -1.27 5.93
N PRO A 50 -2.84 -0.31 5.53
CA PRO A 50 -2.85 1.04 6.09
C PRO A 50 -3.32 1.04 7.55
N HIS A 51 -3.21 2.18 8.22
CA HIS A 51 -3.57 2.30 9.63
C HIS A 51 -5.07 2.10 9.92
N ASP A 52 -5.94 2.41 8.95
CA ASP A 52 -7.39 2.30 9.08
C ASP A 52 -7.91 0.85 8.95
N ILE A 53 -7.04 -0.13 8.64
CA ILE A 53 -7.44 -1.54 8.59
C ILE A 53 -7.93 -2.08 9.95
N ASP A 54 -7.55 -1.40 11.04
CA ASP A 54 -8.00 -1.68 12.39
C ASP A 54 -9.29 -0.93 12.77
N ASN A 55 -9.81 -0.06 11.90
CA ASN A 55 -11.10 0.58 12.12
C ASN A 55 -12.20 -0.48 12.09
N ARG A 56 -13.08 -0.42 13.09
CA ARG A 56 -14.22 -1.32 13.22
C ARG A 56 -15.45 -0.71 12.56
N GLU A 57 -16.21 -1.52 11.85
CA GLU A 57 -17.50 -1.08 11.30
C GLU A 57 -18.55 -0.93 12.42
N PHE A 58 -19.50 0.00 12.26
CA PHE A 58 -20.55 0.24 13.25
C PHE A 58 -21.55 -0.93 13.27
N GLY A 59 -21.58 -1.71 14.36
CA GLY A 59 -22.51 -2.84 14.53
C GLY A 59 -22.27 -3.64 15.83
N ALA A 60 -23.20 -4.52 16.19
CA ALA A 60 -23.09 -5.35 17.41
C ALA A 60 -21.96 -6.40 17.36
N ASP A 61 -21.45 -6.70 16.16
CA ASP A 61 -20.37 -7.65 15.89
C ASP A 61 -19.21 -6.94 15.16
N ALA A 62 -18.85 -5.75 15.66
CA ALA A 62 -17.92 -4.81 15.05
C ALA A 62 -16.49 -5.38 14.96
N LYS A 63 -16.22 -6.08 13.87
CA LYS A 63 -14.89 -6.57 13.48
C LYS A 63 -14.16 -5.53 12.63
N SER A 64 -12.84 -5.45 12.78
CA SER A 64 -12.01 -4.68 11.87
C SER A 64 -11.78 -5.43 10.56
N ARG A 65 -11.36 -4.70 9.51
CA ARG A 65 -10.96 -5.33 8.24
C ARG A 65 -9.83 -6.34 8.44
N ARG A 66 -8.92 -6.09 9.39
CA ARG A 66 -7.87 -7.03 9.75
C ARG A 66 -8.42 -8.31 10.41
N GLU A 67 -9.42 -8.19 11.27
CA GLU A 67 -10.07 -9.34 11.91
C GLU A 67 -10.83 -10.18 10.86
N LEU A 68 -11.59 -9.53 9.98
CA LEU A 68 -12.29 -10.19 8.87
C LEU A 68 -11.32 -10.90 7.90
N ALA A 69 -10.20 -10.25 7.55
CA ALA A 69 -9.17 -10.86 6.72
C ALA A 69 -8.59 -12.14 7.35
N ARG A 70 -8.33 -12.10 8.67
CA ARG A 70 -7.79 -13.24 9.42
C ARG A 70 -8.80 -14.36 9.52
N GLU A 71 -10.07 -14.03 9.74
CA GLU A 71 -11.16 -15.01 9.72
C GLU A 71 -11.31 -15.63 8.34
N GLY A 72 -11.14 -14.85 7.27
CA GLY A 72 -11.17 -15.28 5.89
C GLY A 72 -12.57 -15.34 5.29
N TYR A 73 -12.61 -15.40 3.96
CA TYR A 73 -13.84 -15.52 3.18
C TYR A 73 -13.86 -16.83 2.41
N GLU A 74 -15.06 -17.34 2.12
CA GLU A 74 -15.22 -18.38 1.11
C GLU A 74 -15.08 -17.77 -0.30
N ILE A 75 -14.10 -18.25 -1.04
CA ILE A 75 -13.77 -17.84 -2.40
C ILE A 75 -13.55 -19.10 -3.22
N ASP A 76 -14.38 -19.30 -4.25
CA ASP A 76 -14.36 -20.48 -5.13
C ASP A 76 -14.46 -21.82 -4.37
N GLY A 77 -15.33 -21.87 -3.34
CA GLY A 77 -15.57 -23.06 -2.52
C GLY A 77 -14.47 -23.39 -1.52
N GLN A 78 -13.47 -22.51 -1.35
CA GLN A 78 -12.41 -22.67 -0.37
C GLN A 78 -12.34 -21.45 0.55
N LYS A 79 -12.06 -21.71 1.84
CA LYS A 79 -11.83 -20.64 2.81
C LYS A 79 -10.43 -20.06 2.59
N TYR A 80 -10.37 -18.77 2.24
CA TYR A 80 -9.14 -18.02 2.04
C TYR A 80 -9.02 -16.95 3.11
N SER A 81 -7.94 -17.00 3.91
CA SER A 81 -7.64 -16.05 4.99
C SER A 81 -6.26 -15.44 4.81
N MET A 82 -6.05 -14.25 5.39
CA MET A 82 -4.77 -13.55 5.36
C MET A 82 -4.52 -12.74 6.63
N ILE A 83 -3.25 -12.53 6.93
CA ILE A 83 -2.82 -11.76 8.09
C ILE A 83 -2.15 -10.48 7.60
N PHE A 84 -2.73 -9.34 7.97
CA PHE A 84 -2.12 -8.04 7.71
C PHE A 84 -1.23 -7.59 8.85
N LYS A 85 -0.09 -7.01 8.48
CA LYS A 85 0.71 -6.13 9.34
C LYS A 85 0.31 -4.69 9.06
N VAL A 86 0.26 -3.87 10.10
CA VAL A 86 -0.04 -2.44 9.94
C VAL A 86 1.28 -1.71 9.72
N VAL A 87 1.33 -0.90 8.67
CA VAL A 87 2.51 -0.08 8.34
C VAL A 87 2.84 0.84 9.55
N PRO A 88 4.13 1.09 9.86
CA PRO A 88 4.50 2.06 10.90
C PRO A 88 3.93 3.45 10.64
N LYS A 89 3.42 4.11 11.69
CA LYS A 89 2.83 5.45 11.56
C LYS A 89 3.92 6.52 11.54
N VAL A 90 4.11 7.15 10.38
CA VAL A 90 5.07 8.24 10.16
C VAL A 90 4.39 9.43 9.48
N GLY A 91 5.01 10.61 9.54
CA GLY A 91 4.57 11.78 8.80
C GLY A 91 4.61 11.56 7.29
N VAL A 92 3.78 12.30 6.54
CA VAL A 92 3.72 12.18 5.07
C VAL A 92 5.08 12.47 4.45
N ASP A 93 5.74 13.56 4.87
CA ASP A 93 7.08 13.92 4.40
C ASP A 93 8.12 12.83 4.67
N THR A 94 8.13 12.26 5.88
CA THR A 94 9.00 11.12 6.22
C THR A 94 8.75 9.92 5.32
N GLY A 95 7.48 9.65 4.99
CA GLY A 95 7.13 8.60 4.04
C GLY A 95 7.63 8.91 2.63
N ILE A 96 7.52 10.16 2.17
CA ILE A 96 8.03 10.60 0.86
C ILE A 96 9.55 10.43 0.79
N GLU A 97 10.29 10.82 1.83
CA GLU A 97 11.73 10.58 1.87
C GLU A 97 12.06 9.08 1.85
N SER A 98 11.27 8.24 2.54
CA SER A 98 11.44 6.79 2.48
C SER A 98 11.30 6.27 1.03
N VAL A 99 10.35 6.80 0.25
CA VAL A 99 10.19 6.45 -1.17
C VAL A 99 11.43 6.83 -1.96
N ARG A 100 11.94 8.06 -1.80
CA ARG A 100 13.12 8.53 -2.52
C ARG A 100 14.36 7.67 -2.24
N GLU A 101 14.51 7.21 -1.00
CA GLU A 101 15.61 6.32 -0.62
C GLU A 101 15.55 4.97 -1.33
N ILE A 102 14.36 4.36 -1.43
CA ILE A 102 14.23 3.00 -1.99
C ILE A 102 14.04 2.95 -3.50
N LEU A 103 13.61 4.06 -4.12
CA LEU A 103 13.21 4.07 -5.54
C LEU A 103 14.36 3.66 -6.46
N SER A 104 15.58 4.04 -6.11
CA SER A 104 16.80 3.65 -6.85
C SER A 104 17.08 2.14 -6.85
N ASN A 105 16.51 1.39 -5.91
CA ASN A 105 16.63 -0.06 -5.82
C ASN A 105 15.40 -0.79 -6.38
N CYS A 106 14.44 -0.06 -6.95
CA CYS A 106 13.20 -0.63 -7.47
C CYS A 106 13.32 -0.95 -8.97
N VAL A 107 12.91 -2.16 -9.34
CA VAL A 107 12.81 -2.60 -10.73
C VAL A 107 11.34 -2.87 -11.02
N PHE A 108 10.73 -2.09 -11.91
CA PHE A 108 9.31 -2.18 -12.22
C PHE A 108 9.06 -3.04 -13.47
N ASP A 109 8.04 -3.89 -13.42
CA ASP A 109 7.42 -4.46 -14.61
C ASP A 109 6.65 -3.36 -15.35
N GLU A 110 7.17 -2.89 -16.48
CA GLU A 110 6.64 -1.74 -17.22
C GLU A 110 5.17 -1.92 -17.63
N GLU A 111 4.77 -3.14 -18.01
CA GLU A 111 3.43 -3.41 -18.50
C GLU A 111 2.44 -3.51 -17.34
N LYS A 112 2.73 -4.36 -16.35
CA LYS A 112 1.82 -4.63 -15.23
C LYS A 112 1.76 -3.52 -14.21
N CYS A 113 2.79 -2.68 -14.13
CA CYS A 113 2.82 -1.53 -13.23
C CYS A 113 2.56 -0.20 -13.94
N SER A 114 2.25 -0.19 -15.24
CA SER A 114 2.04 1.04 -16.03
C SER A 114 1.14 2.08 -15.35
N GLU A 115 -0.03 1.66 -14.83
CA GLU A 115 -0.94 2.55 -14.10
C GLU A 115 -0.30 3.11 -12.82
N GLY A 116 0.28 2.25 -11.98
CA GLY A 116 0.95 2.68 -10.76
C GLY A 116 2.18 3.57 -11.00
N ILE A 117 2.94 3.32 -12.07
CA ILE A 117 4.06 4.17 -12.50
C ILE A 117 3.53 5.56 -12.86
N SER A 118 2.45 5.64 -13.65
CA SER A 118 1.84 6.92 -14.02
C SER A 118 1.40 7.73 -12.78
N HIS A 119 0.93 7.05 -11.74
CA HIS A 119 0.58 7.68 -10.46
C HIS A 119 1.80 8.22 -9.72
N LEU A 120 2.91 7.47 -9.69
CA LEU A 120 4.17 7.92 -9.09
C LEU A 120 4.76 9.13 -9.83
N GLU A 121 4.75 9.12 -11.16
CA GLU A 121 5.25 10.21 -12.00
C GLU A 121 4.43 11.50 -11.85
N SER A 122 3.13 11.37 -11.61
CA SER A 122 2.19 12.49 -11.52
C SER A 122 2.05 13.06 -10.10
N TYR A 123 2.63 12.39 -9.10
CA TYR A 123 2.53 12.78 -7.69
C TYR A 123 3.25 14.11 -7.43
N ARG A 124 2.51 15.11 -6.95
CA ARG A 124 2.99 16.50 -6.83
C ARG A 124 2.38 17.21 -5.63
N LYS A 125 3.02 18.31 -5.22
CA LYS A 125 2.44 19.23 -4.22
C LYS A 125 1.26 19.98 -4.83
N GLU A 126 0.29 20.34 -3.99
CA GLU A 126 -0.79 21.23 -4.40
C GLU A 126 -0.30 22.68 -4.41
N TRP A 127 -0.60 23.43 -5.48
CA TRP A 127 -0.32 24.86 -5.55
C TRP A 127 -1.48 25.66 -4.93
N ASP A 128 -1.16 26.66 -4.09
CA ASP A 128 -2.13 27.61 -3.55
C ASP A 128 -2.07 28.92 -4.35
N ASP A 129 -2.96 29.07 -5.35
CA ASP A 129 -3.03 30.27 -6.19
C ASP A 129 -3.28 31.56 -5.40
N LYS A 130 -3.94 31.48 -4.24
CA LYS A 130 -4.26 32.67 -3.43
C LYS A 130 -3.04 33.16 -2.66
N ARG A 131 -2.21 32.23 -2.20
CA ARG A 131 -1.01 32.53 -1.41
C ARG A 131 0.26 32.61 -2.26
N GLY A 132 0.21 32.16 -3.52
CA GLY A 132 1.36 32.12 -4.42
C GLY A 132 2.45 31.18 -3.93
N CYS A 133 2.09 30.09 -3.24
CA CYS A 133 3.03 29.13 -2.68
C CYS A 133 2.53 27.69 -2.83
N TRP A 134 3.46 26.72 -2.78
CA TRP A 134 3.10 25.31 -2.66
C TRP A 134 2.59 25.01 -1.25
N LYS A 135 1.55 24.20 -1.14
CA LYS A 135 1.09 23.66 0.14
C LYS A 135 2.06 22.61 0.65
N ASP A 136 2.05 22.42 1.96
CA ASP A 136 2.85 21.39 2.62
C ASP A 136 2.35 19.98 2.29
N LYS A 137 1.06 19.85 1.95
CA LYS A 137 0.45 18.56 1.61
C LYS A 137 0.52 18.27 0.11
N PRO A 138 0.74 17.00 -0.27
CA PRO A 138 0.55 16.53 -1.64
C PRO A 138 -0.85 16.83 -2.15
N LEU A 139 -0.98 17.02 -3.45
CA LEU A 139 -2.27 17.10 -4.10
C LEU A 139 -2.99 15.75 -3.97
N HIS A 140 -4.20 15.77 -3.43
CA HIS A 140 -5.04 14.59 -3.32
C HIS A 140 -5.93 14.48 -4.57
N ASP A 141 -5.43 13.77 -5.58
CA ASP A 141 -6.17 13.40 -6.79
C ASP A 141 -6.11 11.87 -6.99
N PHE A 142 -6.56 11.37 -8.14
CA PHE A 142 -6.56 9.93 -8.45
C PHE A 142 -5.17 9.28 -8.37
N THR A 143 -4.09 10.06 -8.52
CA THR A 143 -2.71 9.57 -8.45
C THR A 143 -2.25 9.29 -7.01
N SER A 144 -2.97 9.84 -6.03
CA SER A 144 -2.57 9.76 -4.62
C SER A 144 -2.70 8.37 -4.03
N HIS A 145 -3.66 7.55 -4.48
CA HIS A 145 -3.87 6.20 -3.94
C HIS A 145 -2.70 5.27 -4.26
N GLY A 146 -2.29 5.21 -5.53
CA GLY A 146 -1.11 4.47 -5.95
C GLY A 146 0.16 4.96 -5.26
N ALA A 147 0.36 6.28 -5.20
CA ALA A 147 1.53 6.87 -4.57
C ALA A 147 1.58 6.63 -3.06
N ASP A 148 0.46 6.74 -2.34
CA ASP A 148 0.38 6.44 -0.91
C ASP A 148 0.58 4.95 -0.61
N GLY A 149 0.05 4.06 -1.46
CA GLY A 149 0.32 2.63 -1.38
C GLY A 149 1.82 2.32 -1.51
N PHE A 150 2.51 2.96 -2.44
CA PHE A 150 3.96 2.79 -2.60
C PHE A 150 4.74 3.39 -1.43
N ARG A 151 4.27 4.54 -0.91
CA ARG A 151 4.81 5.16 0.31
C ARG A 151 4.74 4.22 1.50
N TYR A 152 3.65 3.49 1.67
CA TYR A 152 3.53 2.48 2.72
C TYR A 152 4.51 1.32 2.57
N PHE A 153 4.74 0.86 1.34
CA PHE A 153 5.79 -0.11 1.05
C PHE A 153 7.17 0.42 1.50
N ALA A 154 7.53 1.63 1.10
CA ALA A 154 8.80 2.25 1.48
C ALA A 154 8.98 2.37 3.01
N VAL A 155 7.94 2.86 3.69
CA VAL A 155 7.92 3.01 5.16
C VAL A 155 8.07 1.66 5.85
N ALA A 156 7.41 0.60 5.36
CA ALA A 156 7.50 -0.73 5.93
C ALA A 156 8.89 -1.36 5.76
N LYS A 157 9.61 -1.04 4.68
CA LYS A 157 10.98 -1.53 4.44
C LYS A 157 12.04 -0.75 5.21
N ASN A 158 11.99 0.59 5.20
CA ASN A 158 13.03 1.40 5.83
C ASN A 158 12.97 1.34 7.37
N ASN A 159 11.77 1.37 7.96
CA ASN A 159 11.63 1.32 9.42
C ASN A 159 11.97 -0.05 10.04
N ARG A 160 12.08 -1.10 9.22
CA ARG A 160 12.54 -2.41 9.68
C ARG A 160 14.04 -2.40 9.99
N LYS A 161 14.83 -1.54 9.34
CA LYS A 161 16.27 -1.38 9.61
C LYS A 161 16.55 -0.77 11.00
N ALA A 162 15.63 0.01 11.56
CA ALA A 162 15.83 0.67 12.85
C ALA A 162 15.66 -0.25 14.07
N VAL A 163 14.97 -1.40 13.92
CA VAL A 163 14.64 -2.29 15.06
C VAL A 163 15.66 -3.45 15.21
N GLY A 164 16.67 -3.52 14.34
CA GLY A 164 17.54 -4.71 14.20
C GLY A 164 19.03 -4.54 14.53
N ALA A 165 19.46 -3.46 15.19
CA ALA A 165 20.87 -3.25 15.51
C ALA A 165 21.09 -2.94 17.00
N PHE A 166 20.94 -3.96 17.84
CA PHE A 166 21.73 -4.07 19.07
C PHE A 166 22.60 -5.30 18.92
N PHE A 167 23.89 -5.08 18.64
CA PHE A 167 24.93 -6.10 18.85
C PHE A 167 25.49 -5.89 20.26
N PHE A 168 25.66 -7.00 20.99
CA PHE A 168 26.33 -7.07 22.30
C PHE A 168 27.79 -6.62 22.21
#